data_AF-A0A9D4SQI0-F1
#
_entry.id   AF-A0A9D4SQI0-F1
#
_cell.length_a   1.000
_cell.length_b   1.000
_cell.length_c   1.000
_cell.angle_alpha   90.00
_cell.angle_beta   90.00
_cell.angle_gamma   90.00
#
_symmetry.space_group_name_H-M   'P 1'
#
loop_
_entity.id
_entity.type
_entity.pdbx_description
1 polymer ?
#
loop_
_entity_poly.entity_id
_entity_poly.type
_entity_poly.pdbx_seq_one_letter_code
_entity_poly.pdbx_strand_id
1 'polypeptide(L)'
;MNKFQGHAVTGTFFFLFGTWWTFAMWLNYVRKRENKQRYLSRCSYAVPGLPRKLSIEGIVKIIGASVCLASDLSHIFRIDHSLNAESVQHNSMYAFFLLNGVVDVMYNAGFPLPPHADYVALLLTITSEGLMFHLHLQGKPLLNVMIHTLLVYTSVALVVSIVAEMCRPRSVLASLGRAYVCVLHGTWLLQIGFILYNPLPGYKPWEVDSHMDLMLAASVFTWHMMAVLVYVGALGAVAWAVNRTCGRFCSDVVSVDAEEVGDLHEALLKHGV
;
A
#
# COMPACT_ATOMS: atom_id res chain seq x y z
N MET A 1 14.45 -16.92 -2.98
CA MET A 1 15.03 -15.62 -2.54
C MET A 1 15.78 -15.80 -1.22
N ASN A 2 16.82 -15.00 -0.93
CA ASN A 2 17.43 -15.03 0.41
C ASN A 2 16.46 -14.40 1.45
N LYS A 3 16.61 -14.74 2.74
CA LYS A 3 15.62 -14.37 3.78
C LYS A 3 15.44 -12.85 3.92
N PHE A 4 16.52 -12.08 3.82
CA PHE A 4 16.46 -10.61 3.84
C PHE A 4 15.70 -10.06 2.64
N GLN A 5 16.00 -10.54 1.41
CA GLN A 5 15.35 -10.08 0.18
C GLN A 5 13.84 -10.30 0.22
N GLY A 6 13.35 -11.42 0.77
CA GLY A 6 11.92 -11.66 0.92
C GLY A 6 11.23 -10.57 1.74
N HIS A 7 11.80 -10.23 2.91
CA HIS A 7 11.29 -9.16 3.76
C HIS A 7 11.41 -7.79 3.09
N ALA A 8 12.54 -7.53 2.43
CA ALA A 8 12.82 -6.27 1.74
C ALA A 8 11.83 -6.01 0.59
N VAL A 9 11.61 -7.00 -0.28
CA VAL A 9 10.72 -6.89 -1.43
C VAL A 9 9.28 -6.69 -0.97
N THR A 10 8.76 -7.60 -0.14
CA THR A 10 7.36 -7.54 0.32
C THR A 10 7.11 -6.27 1.13
N GLY A 11 8.01 -5.92 2.06
CA GLY A 11 7.91 -4.70 2.84
C GLY A 11 7.92 -3.43 1.99
N THR A 12 8.73 -3.39 0.92
CA THR A 12 8.76 -2.27 -0.02
C THR A 12 7.46 -2.14 -0.80
N PHE A 13 6.87 -3.23 -1.29
CA PHE A 13 5.58 -3.19 -1.98
C PHE A 13 4.50 -2.57 -1.10
N PHE A 14 4.33 -3.05 0.14
CA PHE A 14 3.38 -2.48 1.08
C PHE A 14 3.67 -1.02 1.40
N PHE A 15 4.93 -0.66 1.62
CA PHE A 15 5.32 0.72 1.88
C PHE A 15 4.95 1.67 0.72
N LEU A 16 5.22 1.26 -0.53
CA LEU A 16 4.92 2.05 -1.71
C LEU A 16 3.40 2.19 -1.90
N PHE A 17 2.62 1.11 -1.79
CA PHE A 17 1.17 1.16 -1.88
C PHE A 17 0.55 1.99 -0.75
N GLY A 18 0.99 1.79 0.49
CA GLY A 18 0.52 2.56 1.64
C GLY A 18 0.84 4.05 1.52
N THR A 19 2.03 4.39 1.04
CA THR A 19 2.44 5.78 0.76
C THR A 19 1.58 6.40 -0.34
N TRP A 20 1.42 5.68 -1.45
CA TRP A 20 0.57 6.10 -2.57
C TRP A 20 -0.87 6.35 -2.13
N TRP A 21 -1.47 5.40 -1.41
CA TRP A 21 -2.83 5.54 -0.88
C TRP A 21 -2.94 6.70 0.09
N THR A 22 -1.98 6.87 0.99
CA THR A 22 -1.96 8.02 1.92
C THR A 22 -2.00 9.33 1.15
N PHE A 23 -1.12 9.51 0.18
CA PHE A 23 -1.06 10.72 -0.63
C PHE A 23 -2.34 10.94 -1.44
N ALA A 24 -2.83 9.91 -2.14
CA ALA A 24 -4.03 9.99 -2.97
C ALA A 24 -5.30 10.27 -2.14
N MET A 25 -5.42 9.68 -0.95
CA MET A 25 -6.54 9.92 -0.03
C MET A 25 -6.53 11.34 0.52
N TRP A 26 -5.36 11.85 0.94
CA TRP A 26 -5.22 13.23 1.38
C TRP A 26 -5.56 14.22 0.26
N LEU A 27 -5.02 13.98 -0.95
CA LEU A 27 -5.30 14.84 -2.10
C LEU A 27 -6.80 14.84 -2.46
N ASN A 28 -7.44 13.67 -2.44
CA ASN A 28 -8.89 13.56 -2.64
C ASN A 28 -9.65 14.31 -1.54
N TYR A 29 -9.26 14.16 -0.27
CA TYR A 29 -9.89 14.86 0.84
C TYR A 29 -9.79 16.39 0.70
N VAL A 30 -8.59 16.91 0.45
CA VAL A 30 -8.36 18.36 0.29
C VAL A 30 -9.20 18.90 -0.87
N ARG A 31 -9.16 18.26 -2.05
CA ARG A 31 -9.96 18.65 -3.22
C ARG A 31 -11.45 18.65 -2.95
N LYS A 32 -11.96 17.62 -2.27
CA LYS A 32 -13.37 17.54 -1.93
C LYS A 32 -13.78 18.63 -0.94
N ARG A 33 -12.93 18.91 0.05
CA ARG A 33 -13.16 19.98 1.03
C ARG A 33 -13.20 21.35 0.39
N GLU A 34 -12.25 21.67 -0.49
CA GLU A 34 -12.21 22.94 -1.21
C GLU A 34 -13.42 23.13 -2.13
N ASN A 35 -13.80 22.08 -2.85
CA ASN A 35 -14.97 22.10 -3.75
C ASN A 35 -16.31 21.91 -3.02
N LYS A 36 -16.34 21.91 -1.68
CA LYS A 36 -17.54 21.68 -0.84
C LYS A 36 -18.30 20.38 -1.19
N GLN A 37 -17.57 19.37 -1.65
CA GLN A 37 -18.10 18.05 -2.00
C GLN A 37 -17.88 17.05 -0.86
N ARG A 38 -18.72 16.02 -0.80
CA ARG A 38 -18.55 14.92 0.17
C ARG A 38 -17.37 14.03 -0.26
N TYR A 39 -16.54 13.64 0.71
CA TYR A 39 -15.51 12.64 0.51
C TYR A 39 -16.13 11.28 0.20
N LEU A 40 -15.49 10.54 -0.71
CA LEU A 40 -15.81 9.16 -1.00
C LEU A 40 -14.50 8.39 -1.20
N SER A 41 -14.33 7.34 -0.42
CA SER A 41 -13.21 6.42 -0.47
C SER A 41 -13.29 5.50 -1.67
N ARG A 42 -12.13 4.94 -2.05
CA ARG A 42 -11.98 3.95 -3.11
C ARG A 42 -10.88 2.98 -2.70
N CYS A 43 -11.01 1.72 -3.12
CA CYS A 43 -9.97 0.72 -2.86
C CYS A 43 -8.65 1.14 -3.56
N SER A 44 -8.76 1.55 -4.83
CA SER A 44 -7.67 2.05 -5.67
C SER A 44 -7.93 3.47 -6.19
N TYR A 45 -6.84 4.19 -6.45
CA TYR A 45 -6.83 5.57 -6.94
C TYR A 45 -6.15 5.67 -8.30
N ALA A 46 -6.67 6.56 -9.16
CA ALA A 46 -6.04 6.84 -10.44
C ALA A 46 -4.80 7.72 -10.26
N VAL A 47 -3.75 7.40 -11.00
CA VAL A 47 -2.56 8.27 -11.09
C VAL A 47 -2.95 9.55 -11.84
N PRO A 48 -2.57 10.75 -11.36
CA PRO A 48 -2.79 12.00 -12.07
C PRO A 48 -2.35 11.90 -13.54
N GLY A 49 -3.23 12.31 -14.45
CA GLY A 49 -2.97 12.27 -15.91
C GLY A 49 -3.29 10.95 -16.60
N LEU A 50 -3.63 9.88 -15.86
CA LEU A 50 -3.98 8.58 -16.46
C LEU A 50 -5.45 8.22 -16.22
N PRO A 51 -6.13 7.59 -17.21
CA PRO A 51 -7.48 7.13 -17.03
C PRO A 51 -7.54 5.99 -16.02
N ARG A 52 -8.52 6.06 -15.12
CA ARG A 52 -8.74 5.04 -14.09
C ARG A 52 -8.88 3.62 -14.66
N LYS A 53 -9.42 3.49 -15.88
CA LYS A 53 -9.61 2.21 -16.58
C LYS A 53 -8.32 1.40 -16.74
N LEU A 54 -7.15 2.04 -16.74
CA LEU A 54 -5.86 1.33 -16.83
C LEU A 54 -5.50 0.60 -15.54
N SER A 55 -6.02 1.01 -14.38
CA SER A 55 -5.74 0.38 -13.07
C SER A 55 -4.24 0.13 -12.83
N ILE A 56 -3.44 1.20 -12.79
CA ILE A 56 -1.98 1.10 -12.60
C ILE A 56 -1.63 0.29 -11.34
N GLU A 57 -2.37 0.47 -10.25
CA GLU A 57 -2.22 -0.34 -9.04
C GLU A 57 -2.38 -1.84 -9.30
N GLY A 58 -3.43 -2.22 -10.05
CA GLY A 58 -3.69 -3.61 -10.42
C GLY A 58 -2.59 -4.18 -11.33
N ILE A 59 -2.15 -3.40 -12.34
CA ILE A 59 -1.05 -3.81 -13.24
C ILE A 59 0.25 -4.06 -12.44
N VAL A 60 0.62 -3.14 -11.54
CA VAL A 60 1.82 -3.29 -10.71
C VAL A 60 1.74 -4.53 -9.82
N LYS A 61 0.57 -4.83 -9.24
CA LYS A 61 0.35 -6.06 -8.47
C LYS A 61 0.51 -7.31 -9.33
N ILE A 62 -0.06 -7.34 -10.54
CA ILE A 62 0.05 -8.47 -11.47
C ILE A 62 1.52 -8.73 -11.83
N ILE A 63 2.24 -7.68 -12.24
CA ILE A 63 3.65 -7.79 -12.64
C ILE A 63 4.50 -8.25 -11.45
N GLY A 64 4.37 -7.56 -10.30
CA GLY A 64 5.13 -7.87 -9.10
C GLY A 64 4.90 -9.30 -8.61
N ALA A 65 3.64 -9.72 -8.51
CA ALA A 65 3.29 -11.07 -8.11
C ALA A 65 3.77 -12.13 -9.11
N SER A 66 3.69 -11.87 -10.41
CA SER A 66 4.17 -12.80 -11.44
C SER A 66 5.69 -12.99 -11.38
N VAL A 67 6.44 -11.91 -11.18
CA VAL A 67 7.90 -11.98 -10.98
C VAL A 67 8.24 -12.77 -9.73
N CYS A 68 7.53 -12.54 -8.61
CA CYS A 68 7.78 -13.26 -7.36
C CYS A 68 7.46 -14.76 -7.49
N LEU A 69 6.31 -15.11 -8.09
CA LEU A 69 5.96 -16.50 -8.42
C LEU A 69 7.06 -17.16 -9.27
N ALA A 70 7.45 -16.53 -10.38
CA ALA A 70 8.48 -17.06 -11.27
C ALA A 70 9.82 -17.26 -10.55
N SER A 71 10.19 -16.33 -9.66
CA SER A 71 11.44 -16.39 -8.91
C SER A 71 11.48 -17.51 -7.86
N ASP A 72 10.32 -17.93 -7.35
CA ASP A 72 10.23 -18.94 -6.28
C ASP A 72 9.84 -20.33 -6.81
N LEU A 73 9.40 -20.45 -8.08
CA LEU A 73 9.12 -21.73 -8.75
C LEU A 73 10.32 -22.68 -8.73
N SER A 74 11.53 -22.16 -8.96
CA SER A 74 12.77 -22.95 -8.95
C SER A 74 13.16 -23.46 -7.56
N HIS A 75 12.54 -22.92 -6.50
CA HIS A 75 12.79 -23.28 -5.11
C HIS A 75 11.69 -24.16 -4.48
N ILE A 76 10.64 -24.50 -5.24
CA ILE A 76 9.54 -25.37 -4.76
C ILE A 76 10.04 -26.79 -4.51
N PHE A 77 10.88 -27.32 -5.39
CA PHE A 77 11.47 -28.64 -5.22
C PHE A 77 12.90 -28.52 -4.71
N ARG A 78 13.20 -29.26 -3.64
CA ARG A 78 14.55 -29.44 -3.13
C ARG A 78 15.34 -30.37 -4.05
N ILE A 79 16.65 -30.43 -3.84
CA ILE A 79 17.58 -31.28 -4.63
C ILE A 79 17.20 -32.77 -4.51
N ASP A 80 16.57 -33.17 -3.41
CA ASP A 80 16.07 -34.52 -3.15
C ASP A 80 14.63 -34.76 -3.68
N HIS A 81 14.11 -33.87 -4.53
CA HIS A 81 12.74 -33.86 -5.04
C HIS A 81 11.62 -33.70 -3.98
N SER A 82 11.96 -33.40 -2.73
CA SER A 82 10.96 -33.09 -1.71
C SER A 82 10.46 -31.64 -1.82
N LEU A 83 9.23 -31.39 -1.35
CA LEU A 83 8.62 -30.06 -1.40
C LEU A 83 9.22 -29.14 -0.34
N ASN A 84 9.54 -27.90 -0.74
CA ASN A 84 9.88 -26.84 0.18
C ASN A 84 8.62 -26.11 0.65
N ALA A 85 8.08 -26.51 1.81
CA ALA A 85 6.85 -25.95 2.36
C ALA A 85 6.88 -24.41 2.50
N GLU A 86 8.03 -23.82 2.85
CA GLU A 86 8.19 -22.36 2.95
C GLU A 86 8.00 -21.66 1.59
N SER A 87 8.61 -22.17 0.53
CA SER A 87 8.41 -21.65 -0.83
C SER A 87 6.99 -21.87 -1.34
N VAL A 88 6.34 -22.98 -0.95
CA VAL A 88 4.91 -23.21 -1.29
C VAL A 88 4.00 -22.18 -0.60
N GLN A 89 4.28 -21.85 0.67
CA GLN A 89 3.54 -20.81 1.39
C GLN A 89 3.74 -19.42 0.75
N HIS A 90 4.97 -19.05 0.40
CA HIS A 90 5.24 -17.77 -0.28
C HIS A 90 4.58 -17.70 -1.67
N ASN A 91 4.66 -18.76 -2.48
CA ASN A 91 3.96 -18.81 -3.77
C ASN A 91 2.44 -18.67 -3.60
N SER A 92 1.87 -19.29 -2.56
CA SER A 92 0.44 -19.17 -2.26
C SER A 92 0.07 -17.71 -1.96
N MET A 93 0.89 -17.00 -1.16
CA MET A 93 0.69 -15.57 -0.90
C MET A 93 0.74 -14.74 -2.19
N TYR A 94 1.77 -14.93 -3.03
CA TYR A 94 1.90 -14.20 -4.30
C TYR A 94 0.72 -14.47 -5.25
N ALA A 95 0.17 -15.69 -5.28
CA ALA A 95 -1.01 -16.01 -6.06
C ALA A 95 -2.25 -15.19 -5.65
N PHE A 96 -2.44 -14.93 -4.35
CA PHE A 96 -3.52 -14.04 -3.89
C PHE A 96 -3.28 -12.57 -4.28
N PHE A 97 -2.03 -12.09 -4.30
CA PHE A 97 -1.72 -10.74 -4.81
C PHE A 97 -1.95 -10.63 -6.31
N LEU A 98 -1.60 -11.67 -7.08
CA LEU A 98 -1.90 -11.75 -8.51
C LEU A 98 -3.40 -11.67 -8.77
N LEU A 99 -4.19 -12.48 -8.05
CA LEU A 99 -5.65 -12.47 -8.15
C LEU A 99 -6.24 -11.10 -7.79
N ASN A 100 -5.77 -10.46 -6.71
CA ASN A 100 -6.20 -9.11 -6.36
C ASN A 100 -5.88 -8.09 -7.46
N GLY A 101 -4.70 -8.16 -8.06
CA GLY A 101 -4.33 -7.30 -9.20
C GLY A 101 -5.26 -7.47 -10.41
N VAL A 102 -5.63 -8.72 -10.73
CA VAL A 102 -6.59 -9.02 -11.81
C VAL A 102 -7.97 -8.44 -11.48
N VAL A 103 -8.46 -8.63 -10.25
CA VAL A 103 -9.75 -8.08 -9.82
C VAL A 103 -9.74 -6.54 -9.90
N ASP A 104 -8.66 -5.88 -9.48
CA ASP A 104 -8.53 -4.43 -9.57
C ASP A 104 -8.59 -3.93 -11.02
N VAL A 105 -7.90 -4.61 -11.95
CA VAL A 105 -7.95 -4.27 -13.38
C VAL A 105 -9.36 -4.46 -13.94
N MET A 106 -9.98 -5.61 -13.71
CA MET A 106 -11.34 -5.90 -14.19
C MET A 106 -12.37 -4.92 -13.63
N TYR A 107 -12.31 -4.64 -12.33
CA TYR A 107 -13.21 -3.73 -11.64
C TYR A 107 -13.10 -2.31 -12.21
N ASN A 108 -11.87 -1.80 -12.38
CA ASN A 108 -11.64 -0.45 -12.91
C ASN A 108 -11.91 -0.34 -14.43
N ALA A 109 -11.78 -1.43 -15.20
CA ALA A 109 -12.14 -1.49 -16.61
C ALA A 109 -13.66 -1.49 -16.87
N GLY A 110 -14.48 -1.71 -15.83
CA GLY A 110 -15.94 -1.72 -15.91
C GLY A 110 -16.55 -3.10 -16.16
N PHE A 111 -15.82 -4.19 -15.87
CA PHE A 111 -16.40 -5.53 -15.85
C PHE A 111 -17.53 -5.61 -14.81
N PRO A 112 -18.63 -6.34 -15.06
CA PRO A 112 -19.80 -6.39 -14.18
C PRO A 112 -19.57 -7.20 -12.90
N LEU A 113 -18.59 -6.83 -12.08
CA LEU A 113 -18.34 -7.40 -10.76
C LEU A 113 -19.32 -6.83 -9.73
N PRO A 114 -19.66 -7.59 -8.68
CA PRO A 114 -20.42 -7.07 -7.54
C PRO A 114 -19.77 -5.82 -6.92
N PRO A 115 -20.56 -4.92 -6.32
CA PRO A 115 -20.02 -3.77 -5.60
C PRO A 115 -19.02 -4.21 -4.51
N HIS A 116 -17.89 -3.50 -4.40
CA HIS A 116 -16.81 -3.76 -3.45
C HIS A 116 -16.03 -5.07 -3.67
N ALA A 117 -16.14 -5.70 -4.85
CA ALA A 117 -15.33 -6.88 -5.18
C ALA A 117 -13.81 -6.63 -5.07
N ASP A 118 -13.36 -5.41 -5.38
CA ASP A 118 -11.98 -4.93 -5.18
C ASP A 118 -11.55 -4.94 -3.71
N TYR A 119 -12.42 -4.49 -2.80
CA TYR A 119 -12.19 -4.57 -1.35
C TYR A 119 -12.16 -6.02 -0.85
N VAL A 120 -13.08 -6.86 -1.30
CA VAL A 120 -13.14 -8.29 -0.89
C VAL A 120 -11.90 -9.05 -1.35
N ALA A 121 -11.44 -8.81 -2.58
CA ALA A 121 -10.21 -9.42 -3.07
C ALA A 121 -9.00 -8.98 -2.24
N LEU A 122 -8.88 -7.68 -1.92
CA LEU A 122 -7.79 -7.19 -1.07
C LEU A 122 -7.85 -7.78 0.34
N LEU A 123 -9.07 -7.86 0.92
CA LEU A 123 -9.30 -8.46 2.23
C LEU A 123 -8.82 -9.91 2.27
N LEU A 124 -9.15 -10.69 1.23
CA LEU A 124 -8.74 -12.09 1.13
C LEU A 124 -7.21 -12.23 1.02
N THR A 125 -6.56 -11.36 0.24
CA THR A 125 -5.10 -11.33 0.11
C THR A 125 -4.40 -11.06 1.44
N ILE A 126 -4.83 -10.04 2.19
CA ILE A 126 -4.21 -9.73 3.49
C ILE A 126 -4.52 -10.81 4.53
N THR A 127 -5.73 -11.39 4.47
CA THR A 127 -6.12 -12.48 5.39
C THR A 127 -5.28 -13.73 5.14
N SER A 128 -5.06 -14.12 3.89
CA SER A 128 -4.26 -15.29 3.55
C SER A 128 -2.79 -15.12 3.95
N GLU A 129 -2.23 -13.94 3.71
CA GLU A 129 -0.91 -13.54 4.22
C GLU A 129 -0.83 -13.67 5.75
N GLY A 130 -1.74 -13.03 6.48
CA GLY A 130 -1.73 -13.04 7.94
C GLY A 130 -1.83 -14.45 8.52
N LEU A 131 -2.65 -15.31 7.91
CA LEU A 131 -2.78 -16.71 8.31
C LEU A 131 -1.50 -17.51 8.05
N MET A 132 -0.86 -17.33 6.90
CA MET A 132 0.43 -17.96 6.60
C MET A 132 1.52 -17.47 7.58
N PHE A 133 1.54 -16.17 7.88
CA PHE A 133 2.44 -15.62 8.89
C PHE A 133 2.16 -16.13 10.30
N HIS A 134 0.93 -16.49 10.65
CA HIS A 134 0.69 -17.11 11.95
C HIS A 134 1.22 -18.55 11.99
N LEU A 135 0.97 -19.32 10.94
CA LEU A 135 1.27 -20.75 10.89
C LEU A 135 2.77 -21.06 10.75
N HIS A 136 3.58 -20.15 10.19
CA HIS A 136 5.03 -20.36 10.04
C HIS A 136 5.87 -20.18 11.33
N LEU A 137 5.25 -19.71 12.43
CA LEU A 137 5.97 -19.35 13.66
C LEU A 137 6.35 -20.53 14.56
N GLN A 138 5.77 -21.70 14.33
CA GLN A 138 6.01 -22.87 15.17
C GLN A 138 7.49 -23.28 15.14
N GLY A 139 8.09 -23.43 16.32
CA GLY A 139 9.49 -23.86 16.49
C GLY A 139 10.55 -22.79 16.19
N LYS A 140 10.19 -21.51 16.11
CA LYS A 140 11.15 -20.39 15.94
C LYS A 140 11.64 -19.85 17.29
N PRO A 141 12.82 -19.22 17.35
CA PRO A 141 13.34 -18.55 18.57
C PRO A 141 12.40 -17.44 19.09
N LEU A 142 12.54 -17.10 20.38
CA LEU A 142 11.62 -16.20 21.08
C LEU A 142 11.45 -14.84 20.39
N LEU A 143 12.57 -14.18 20.05
CA LEU A 143 12.54 -12.88 19.38
C LEU A 143 11.84 -12.96 18.01
N ASN A 144 12.12 -14.03 17.24
CA ASN A 144 11.53 -14.24 15.92
C ASN A 144 10.02 -14.41 16.01
N VAL A 145 9.53 -15.22 16.97
CA VAL A 145 8.10 -15.37 17.23
C VAL A 145 7.47 -14.02 17.58
N MET A 146 8.08 -13.25 18.48
CA MET A 146 7.51 -12.00 18.96
C MET A 146 7.38 -10.95 17.85
N ILE A 147 8.45 -10.68 17.09
CA ILE A 147 8.42 -9.63 16.06
C ILE A 147 7.47 -9.96 14.90
N HIS A 148 7.32 -11.24 14.54
CA HIS A 148 6.34 -11.66 13.56
C HIS A 148 4.92 -11.74 14.13
N THR A 149 4.76 -11.99 15.43
CA THR A 149 3.44 -11.86 16.09
C THR A 149 2.95 -10.40 16.00
N LEU A 150 3.83 -9.42 16.20
CA LEU A 150 3.52 -8.01 15.95
C LEU A 150 3.10 -7.78 14.48
N LEU A 151 3.79 -8.42 13.52
CA LEU A 151 3.41 -8.36 12.11
C LEU A 151 2.00 -8.95 11.87
N VAL A 152 1.67 -10.09 12.47
CA VAL A 152 0.32 -10.68 12.41
C VAL A 152 -0.73 -9.70 12.97
N TYR A 153 -0.44 -9.00 14.07
CA TYR A 153 -1.35 -7.97 14.60
C TYR A 153 -1.55 -6.81 13.62
N THR A 154 -0.51 -6.39 12.91
CA THR A 154 -0.67 -5.37 11.85
C THR A 154 -1.49 -5.89 10.66
N SER A 155 -1.39 -7.17 10.28
CA SER A 155 -2.24 -7.77 9.25
C SER A 155 -3.72 -7.77 9.68
N VAL A 156 -4.01 -8.15 10.93
CA VAL A 156 -5.37 -8.10 11.49
C VAL A 156 -5.89 -6.66 11.52
N ALA A 157 -5.09 -5.70 11.95
CA ALA A 157 -5.45 -4.29 11.94
C ALA A 157 -5.71 -3.77 10.52
N LEU A 158 -4.98 -4.27 9.52
CA LEU A 158 -5.17 -3.90 8.12
C LEU A 158 -6.48 -4.46 7.58
N VAL A 159 -6.79 -5.73 7.86
CA VAL A 159 -8.09 -6.38 7.57
C VAL A 159 -9.24 -5.56 8.17
N VAL A 160 -9.15 -5.22 9.47
CA VAL A 160 -10.15 -4.39 10.15
C VAL A 160 -10.29 -3.02 9.50
N SER A 161 -9.18 -2.40 9.10
CA SER A 161 -9.20 -1.09 8.45
C SER A 161 -9.83 -1.12 7.05
N ILE A 162 -9.56 -2.17 6.27
CA ILE A 162 -10.20 -2.43 4.97
C ILE A 162 -11.71 -2.55 5.14
N VAL A 163 -12.18 -3.36 6.10
CA VAL A 163 -13.60 -3.51 6.40
C VAL A 163 -14.21 -2.19 6.88
N ALA A 164 -13.52 -1.45 7.75
CA ALA A 164 -13.99 -0.15 8.24
C ALA A 164 -14.16 0.87 7.11
N GLU A 165 -13.22 0.93 6.17
CA GLU A 165 -13.32 1.79 4.98
C GLU A 165 -14.46 1.35 4.05
N MET A 166 -14.59 0.05 3.80
CA MET A 166 -15.66 -0.53 2.98
C MET A 166 -17.04 -0.20 3.56
N CYS A 167 -17.22 -0.31 4.89
CA CYS A 167 -18.48 -0.01 5.56
C CYS A 167 -18.73 1.50 5.74
N ARG A 168 -17.68 2.33 5.77
CA ARG A 168 -17.79 3.78 5.97
C ARG A 168 -17.05 4.55 4.88
N PRO A 169 -17.49 4.47 3.61
CA PRO A 169 -16.75 5.06 2.49
C PRO A 169 -16.72 6.60 2.51
N ARG A 170 -17.51 7.26 3.36
CA ARG A 170 -17.48 8.71 3.54
C ARG A 170 -16.52 9.17 4.64
N SER A 171 -15.92 8.25 5.39
CA SER A 171 -14.98 8.56 6.46
C SER A 171 -13.54 8.59 5.93
N VAL A 172 -12.96 9.78 5.89
CA VAL A 172 -11.55 9.97 5.52
C VAL A 172 -10.63 9.25 6.51
N LEU A 173 -10.99 9.24 7.80
CA LEU A 173 -10.22 8.56 8.83
C LEU A 173 -10.21 7.04 8.63
N ALA A 174 -11.29 6.45 8.11
CA ALA A 174 -11.30 5.01 7.80
C ALA A 174 -10.33 4.67 6.66
N SER A 175 -10.32 5.49 5.60
CA SER A 175 -9.36 5.36 4.50
C SER A 175 -7.92 5.57 4.94
N LEU A 176 -7.64 6.65 5.68
CA LEU A 176 -6.31 6.92 6.22
C LEU A 176 -5.87 5.84 7.21
N GLY A 177 -6.79 5.23 7.95
CA GLY A 177 -6.54 4.08 8.81
C GLY A 177 -5.96 2.90 8.02
N ARG A 178 -6.59 2.52 6.89
CA ARG A 178 -6.04 1.47 6.01
C ARG A 178 -4.65 1.83 5.51
N ALA A 179 -4.45 3.06 5.04
CA ALA A 179 -3.16 3.48 4.51
C ALA A 179 -2.06 3.50 5.60
N TYR A 180 -2.37 4.02 6.80
CA TYR A 180 -1.49 4.02 7.96
C TYR A 180 -1.05 2.59 8.33
N VAL A 181 -2.00 1.67 8.48
CA VAL A 181 -1.67 0.28 8.85
C VAL A 181 -0.90 -0.42 7.74
N CYS A 182 -1.18 -0.13 6.46
CA CYS A 182 -0.43 -0.66 5.32
C CYS A 182 1.04 -0.20 5.34
N VAL A 183 1.29 1.10 5.60
CA VAL A 183 2.65 1.63 5.76
C VAL A 183 3.35 1.00 6.96
N LEU A 184 2.66 0.88 8.10
CA LEU A 184 3.20 0.23 9.29
C LEU A 184 3.55 -1.25 9.02
N HIS A 185 2.66 -1.99 8.36
CA HIS A 185 2.87 -3.39 8.00
C HIS A 185 4.10 -3.55 7.11
N GLY A 186 4.19 -2.77 6.03
CA GLY A 186 5.32 -2.84 5.10
C GLY A 186 6.65 -2.45 5.72
N THR A 187 6.68 -1.35 6.46
CA THR A 187 7.92 -0.87 7.10
C THR A 187 8.34 -1.74 8.27
N TRP A 188 7.40 -2.39 8.97
CA TRP A 188 7.75 -3.38 9.99
C TRP A 188 8.34 -4.65 9.38
N LEU A 189 7.81 -5.12 8.23
CA LEU A 189 8.42 -6.19 7.44
C LEU A 189 9.88 -5.88 7.07
N LEU A 190 10.17 -4.65 6.63
CA LEU A 190 11.54 -4.19 6.39
C LEU A 190 12.38 -4.24 7.67
N GLN A 191 11.84 -3.74 8.79
CA GLN A 191 12.52 -3.71 10.09
C GLN A 191 12.86 -5.13 10.57
N ILE A 192 11.96 -6.11 10.41
CA ILE A 192 12.22 -7.52 10.73
C ILE A 192 13.40 -8.04 9.90
N GLY A 193 13.47 -7.68 8.61
CA GLY A 193 14.60 -8.01 7.75
C GLY A 193 15.93 -7.55 8.35
N PHE A 194 16.01 -6.31 8.84
CA PHE A 194 17.21 -5.78 9.49
C PHE A 194 17.47 -6.38 10.87
N ILE A 195 16.44 -6.72 11.65
CA ILE A 195 16.61 -7.35 12.97
C ILE A 195 17.21 -8.75 12.82
N LEU A 196 16.64 -9.58 11.94
CA LEU A 196 17.03 -10.99 11.84
C LEU A 196 18.15 -11.27 10.84
N TYR A 197 18.25 -10.48 9.77
CA TYR A 197 19.06 -10.79 8.59
C TYR A 197 19.84 -9.58 8.08
N ASN A 198 20.34 -8.73 9.00
CA ASN A 198 21.04 -7.50 8.64
C ASN A 198 22.18 -7.76 7.63
N PRO A 199 22.15 -7.12 6.44
CA PRO A 199 23.17 -7.33 5.42
C PRO A 199 24.46 -6.51 5.65
N LEU A 200 24.48 -5.58 6.62
CA LEU A 200 25.58 -4.65 6.80
C LEU A 200 26.80 -5.29 7.49
N PRO A 201 28.03 -5.05 7.00
CA PRO A 201 29.25 -5.56 7.62
C PRO A 201 29.49 -4.90 8.99
N GLY A 202 29.92 -5.69 9.98
CA GLY A 202 30.25 -5.19 11.33
C GLY A 202 29.05 -4.97 12.25
N TYR A 203 27.84 -5.36 11.82
CA TYR A 203 26.64 -5.32 12.65
C TYR A 203 26.70 -6.32 13.81
N LYS A 204 26.32 -5.90 15.02
CA LYS A 204 26.11 -6.81 16.16
C LYS A 204 24.71 -7.43 16.06
N PRO A 205 24.58 -8.76 15.83
CA PRO A 205 23.27 -9.41 15.74
C PRO A 205 22.45 -9.25 17.02
N TRP A 206 21.12 -9.22 16.86
CA TRP A 206 20.22 -9.34 18.01
C TRP A 206 20.33 -10.75 18.60
N GLU A 207 20.34 -10.83 19.93
CA GLU A 207 20.32 -12.08 20.68
C GLU A 207 18.88 -12.61 20.75
N VAL A 208 18.61 -13.66 19.97
CA VAL A 208 17.24 -14.15 19.73
C VAL A 208 16.53 -14.73 20.95
N ASP A 209 17.28 -15.11 21.98
CA ASP A 209 16.76 -15.64 23.26
C ASP A 209 16.93 -14.64 24.42
N SER A 210 17.43 -13.43 24.15
CA SER A 210 17.60 -12.38 25.18
C SER A 210 16.29 -11.67 25.47
N HIS A 211 15.91 -11.64 26.75
CA HIS A 211 14.74 -10.89 27.21
C HIS A 211 14.90 -9.38 27.00
N MET A 212 16.12 -8.86 27.12
CA MET A 212 16.41 -7.44 26.89
C MET A 212 16.13 -7.05 25.43
N ASP A 213 16.61 -7.86 24.49
CA ASP A 213 16.43 -7.65 23.06
C ASP A 213 14.95 -7.76 22.65
N LEU A 214 14.20 -8.64 23.31
CA LEU A 214 12.74 -8.72 23.20
C LEU A 214 12.07 -7.40 23.60
N MET A 215 12.39 -6.86 24.78
CA MET A 215 11.81 -5.60 25.28
C MET A 215 12.20 -4.40 24.41
N LEU A 216 13.44 -4.38 23.92
CA LEU A 216 13.92 -3.35 23.00
C LEU A 216 13.17 -3.42 21.67
N ALA A 217 13.00 -4.60 21.09
CA ALA A 217 12.24 -4.77 19.85
C ALA A 217 10.76 -4.33 19.99
N ALA A 218 10.12 -4.61 21.13
CA ALA A 218 8.78 -4.10 21.43
C ALA A 218 8.75 -2.57 21.51
N SER A 219 9.76 -1.96 22.14
CA SER A 219 9.88 -0.49 22.21
C SER A 219 10.09 0.12 20.83
N VAL A 220 10.96 -0.48 20.01
CA VAL A 220 11.19 -0.08 18.61
C VAL A 220 9.88 -0.11 17.83
N PHE A 221 9.04 -1.14 17.98
CA PHE A 221 7.73 -1.20 17.32
C PHE A 221 6.83 -0.02 17.69
N THR A 222 6.77 0.37 18.97
CA THR A 222 5.94 1.52 19.40
C THR A 222 6.44 2.85 18.85
N TRP A 223 7.76 3.06 18.81
CA TRP A 223 8.34 4.25 18.18
C TRP A 223 8.11 4.24 16.66
N HIS A 224 8.13 3.05 16.06
CA HIS A 224 7.83 2.86 14.64
C HIS A 224 6.40 3.29 14.32
N MET A 225 5.42 2.91 15.15
CA MET A 225 4.04 3.40 15.03
C MET A 225 3.95 4.93 15.09
N MET A 226 4.64 5.55 16.03
CA MET A 226 4.69 7.01 16.15
C MET A 226 5.31 7.66 14.90
N ALA A 227 6.41 7.10 14.39
CA ALA A 227 7.07 7.59 13.17
C ALA A 227 6.16 7.49 11.93
N VAL A 228 5.43 6.37 11.79
CA VAL A 228 4.47 6.20 10.69
C VAL A 228 3.31 7.19 10.79
N LEU A 229 2.85 7.53 12.00
CA LEU A 229 1.81 8.54 12.18
C LEU A 229 2.27 9.92 11.71
N VAL A 230 3.49 10.31 12.11
CA VAL A 230 4.10 11.58 11.67
C VAL A 230 4.28 11.58 10.15
N TYR A 231 4.74 10.47 9.56
CA TYR A 231 4.89 10.30 8.12
C TYR A 231 3.57 10.48 7.36
N VAL A 232 2.48 9.85 7.82
CA VAL A 232 1.14 10.00 7.23
C VAL A 232 0.64 11.44 7.31
N GLY A 233 0.91 12.13 8.43
CA GLY A 233 0.58 13.55 8.59
C GLY A 233 1.39 14.46 7.65
N ALA A 234 2.70 14.19 7.50
CA ALA A 234 3.58 14.93 6.60
C ALA A 234 3.13 14.79 5.14
N LEU A 235 2.74 13.59 4.70
CA LEU A 235 2.17 13.38 3.36
C LEU A 235 0.87 14.16 3.16
N GLY A 236 0.07 14.37 4.22
CA GLY A 236 -1.10 15.24 4.18
C GLY A 236 -0.74 16.70 3.93
N ALA A 237 0.31 17.21 4.59
CA ALA A 237 0.81 18.56 4.34
C ALA A 237 1.34 18.71 2.90
N VAL A 238 2.05 17.70 2.38
CA VAL A 238 2.52 17.67 0.99
C VAL A 238 1.34 17.65 0.01
N ALA A 239 0.33 16.79 0.22
CA ALA A 239 -0.85 16.73 -0.63
C ALA A 239 -1.62 18.06 -0.65
N TRP A 240 -1.73 18.73 0.50
CA TRP A 240 -2.31 20.06 0.59
C TRP A 240 -1.50 21.10 -0.19
N ALA A 241 -0.17 21.10 -0.04
CA ALA A 241 0.72 22.01 -0.76
C ALA A 241 0.63 21.80 -2.29
N VAL A 242 0.68 20.54 -2.74
CA VAL A 242 0.52 20.17 -4.16
C VAL A 242 -0.84 20.62 -4.70
N ASN A 243 -1.92 20.43 -3.93
CA ASN A 243 -3.23 20.88 -4.38
C ASN A 243 -3.31 22.40 -4.51
N ARG A 244 -2.68 23.14 -3.58
CA ARG A 244 -2.65 24.61 -3.62
C ARG A 244 -1.81 25.16 -4.77
N THR A 245 -0.69 24.53 -5.11
CA THR A 245 0.17 24.97 -6.22
C THR A 245 -0.39 24.59 -7.58
N CYS A 246 -0.78 23.33 -7.77
CA CYS A 246 -1.32 22.84 -9.04
C CYS A 246 -2.78 23.28 -9.28
N GLY A 247 -3.58 23.47 -8.22
CA GLY A 247 -4.95 23.98 -8.32
C GLY A 247 -5.00 25.44 -8.75
N ARG A 248 -4.04 26.26 -8.27
CA ARG A 248 -3.84 27.63 -8.75
C ARG A 248 -3.42 27.64 -10.21
N PHE A 249 -2.40 26.87 -10.59
CA PHE A 249 -1.95 26.79 -11.98
C PHE A 249 -3.07 26.40 -12.96
N CYS A 250 -3.92 25.43 -12.61
CA CYS A 250 -5.04 25.03 -13.47
C CYS A 250 -6.14 26.11 -13.55
N SER A 251 -6.40 26.82 -12.44
CA SER A 251 -7.32 27.96 -12.43
C SER A 251 -6.77 29.13 -13.26
N ASP A 252 -5.48 29.39 -13.17
CA ASP A 252 -4.80 30.48 -13.87
C ASP A 252 -4.78 30.21 -15.40
N VAL A 253 -4.50 28.98 -15.81
CA VAL A 253 -4.58 28.57 -17.23
C VAL A 253 -6.00 28.68 -17.77
N VAL A 254 -7.01 28.18 -17.02
CA VAL A 254 -8.42 28.28 -17.45
C VAL A 254 -8.89 29.73 -17.51
N SER A 255 -8.41 30.61 -16.62
CA SER A 255 -8.74 32.05 -16.70
C SER A 255 -8.10 32.74 -17.89
N VAL A 256 -6.84 32.41 -18.22
CA VAL A 256 -6.14 32.97 -19.40
C VAL A 256 -6.82 32.52 -20.68
N ASP A 257 -7.16 31.24 -20.81
CA ASP A 257 -7.90 30.72 -21.98
C ASP A 257 -9.28 31.38 -22.13
N ALA A 258 -9.98 31.64 -21.01
CA ALA A 258 -11.29 32.30 -21.02
C ALA A 258 -11.19 33.79 -21.39
N GLU A 259 -10.11 34.47 -20.99
CA GLU A 259 -9.83 35.86 -21.33
C GLU A 259 -9.44 35.99 -22.81
N GLU A 260 -8.57 35.12 -23.32
CA GLU A 260 -8.21 35.08 -24.76
C GLU A 260 -9.42 34.81 -25.66
N VAL A 261 -10.33 33.91 -25.26
CA VAL A 261 -11.58 33.64 -26.01
C VAL A 261 -12.53 34.83 -25.95
N GLY A 262 -12.60 35.54 -24.82
CA GLY A 262 -13.38 36.76 -24.67
C GLY A 262 -12.89 37.89 -25.58
N ASP A 263 -11.58 38.13 -25.57
CA ASP A 263 -10.93 39.17 -26.39
C ASP A 263 -11.07 38.87 -27.89
N LEU A 264 -10.92 37.60 -28.29
CA LEU A 264 -11.12 37.18 -29.68
C LEU A 264 -12.57 37.40 -30.13
N HIS A 265 -13.54 37.12 -29.26
CA HIS A 265 -14.95 37.36 -29.54
C HIS A 265 -15.26 38.86 -29.71
N GLU A 266 -14.70 39.71 -28.83
CA GLU A 266 -14.88 41.16 -28.92
C GLU A 266 -14.21 41.77 -30.17
N ALA A 267 -13.03 41.26 -30.55
CA ALA A 267 -12.35 41.66 -31.78
C ALA A 267 -13.16 41.29 -33.04
N LEU A 268 -13.78 40.11 -33.07
CA LEU A 268 -14.66 39.68 -34.16
C LEU A 268 -15.94 40.54 -34.24
N LEU A 269 -16.50 40.96 -33.11
CA LEU A 269 -17.65 41.87 -33.08
C LEU A 269 -17.30 43.29 -33.56
N LYS A 270 -16.09 43.79 -33.26
CA LYS A 270 -15.61 45.11 -33.73
C LYS A 270 -15.21 45.12 -35.20
N HIS A 271 -14.86 43.96 -35.77
CA HIS A 271 -14.47 43.81 -37.18
C HIS A 271 -15.53 43.13 -38.06
N GLY A 272 -16.74 42.91 -37.55
CA GLY A 272 -17.86 42.33 -38.31
C GLY A 272 -18.35 43.23 -39.43
N VAL A 273 -17.95 42.86 -40.66
CA VAL A 273 -18.81 42.81 -41.86
C VAL A 273 -19.76 41.63 -41.72
#